data_AF-A0A952IZ48-F1
#
_entry.id   AF-A0A952IZ48-F1
#
_cell.length_a   1.000
_cell.length_b   1.000
_cell.length_c   1.000
_cell.angle_alpha   90.00
_cell.angle_beta   90.00
_cell.angle_gamma   90.00
#
_symmetry.space_group_name_H-M   'P 1'
#
loop_
_entity.id
_entity.type
_entity.pdbx_description
1 polymer ?
#
loop_
_entity_poly.entity_id
_entity_poly.type
_entity_poly.pdbx_seq_one_letter_code
_entity_poly.pdbx_strand_id
1 'polypeptide(L)'
;MTKMAALIAVLAAVNVCSAVGVIYLKHLSRLRYIEISQHQAVIDELDVEWSRLQIEESTFSEHRLLERIATERLDMSFPDLAETVMVTR
;
A
#
# COMPACT_ATOMS: atom_id res chain seq x y z
N MET A 1 16.49 -8.80 61.16
CA MET A 1 15.78 -9.74 60.27
C MET A 1 14.50 -9.15 59.68
N THR A 2 13.61 -8.55 60.49
CA THR A 2 12.36 -7.91 60.03
C THR A 2 12.55 -6.80 58.98
N LYS A 3 13.58 -5.96 59.10
CA LYS A 3 13.88 -4.90 58.10
C LYS A 3 14.24 -5.45 56.71
N MET A 4 14.98 -6.55 56.62
CA MET A 4 15.29 -7.17 55.31
C MET A 4 14.05 -7.83 54.70
N ALA A 5 13.23 -8.49 55.50
CA ALA A 5 11.98 -9.09 55.02
C ALA A 5 11.03 -8.01 54.45
N ALA A 6 10.92 -6.86 55.13
CA ALA A 6 10.15 -5.73 54.64
C ALA A 6 10.71 -5.18 53.31
N LEU A 7 12.04 -5.04 53.19
CA LEU A 7 12.68 -4.59 51.95
C LEU A 7 12.37 -5.54 50.78
N ILE A 8 12.51 -6.85 50.99
CA ILE A 8 12.24 -7.87 49.97
C ILE A 8 10.76 -7.83 49.54
N ALA A 9 9.84 -7.69 50.49
CA ALA A 9 8.42 -7.59 50.18
C ALA A 9 8.09 -6.34 49.33
N VAL A 10 8.72 -5.20 49.62
CA VAL A 10 8.57 -3.97 48.82
C VAL A 10 9.12 -4.17 47.41
N LEU A 11 10.32 -4.74 47.26
CA LEU A 11 10.88 -5.02 45.94
C LEU A 11 9.99 -5.98 45.12
N ALA A 12 9.46 -7.02 45.76
CA ALA A 12 8.55 -7.95 45.11
C ALA A 12 7.27 -7.25 44.63
N ALA A 13 6.68 -6.41 45.48
CA ALA A 13 5.50 -5.62 45.12
C ALA A 13 5.77 -4.68 43.93
N VAL A 14 6.89 -3.95 43.95
CA VAL A 14 7.30 -3.07 42.85
C VAL A 14 7.51 -3.86 41.55
N ASN A 15 8.12 -5.04 41.62
CA ASN A 15 8.33 -5.89 40.46
C ASN A 15 7.01 -6.36 39.85
N VAL A 16 6.06 -6.80 40.68
CA VAL A 16 4.72 -7.21 40.23
C VAL A 16 3.97 -6.03 39.62
N CYS A 17 4.00 -4.85 40.26
CA CYS A 17 3.38 -3.65 39.71
C CYS A 17 3.97 -3.28 38.34
N SER A 18 5.29 -3.37 38.18
CA SER A 18 5.97 -3.14 36.91
C SER A 18 5.50 -4.14 35.83
N ALA A 19 5.47 -5.43 36.16
CA ALA A 19 5.02 -6.47 35.24
C ALA A 19 3.57 -6.24 34.77
N VAL A 20 2.66 -5.92 35.69
CA VAL A 20 1.27 -5.58 35.36
C VAL A 20 1.19 -4.34 34.50
N GLY A 21 1.98 -3.30 34.81
CA GLY A 21 2.05 -2.07 34.02
C GLY A 21 2.47 -2.31 32.57
N VAL A 22 3.49 -3.14 32.34
CA VAL A 22 3.94 -3.52 30.99
C VAL A 22 2.84 -4.25 30.22
N ILE A 23 2.15 -5.20 30.86
CA ILE A 23 1.05 -5.94 30.23
C ILE A 23 -0.09 -4.99 29.84
N TYR A 24 -0.44 -4.08 30.74
CA TYR A 24 -1.49 -3.09 30.50
C TYR A 24 -1.15 -2.16 29.34
N LEU A 25 0.07 -1.60 29.31
CA LEU A 25 0.54 -0.75 28.22
C LEU A 25 0.57 -1.50 26.89
N LYS A 26 1.00 -2.77 26.88
CA LYS A 26 0.98 -3.62 25.68
C LYS A 26 -0.45 -3.87 25.18
N HIS A 27 -1.39 -4.08 26.09
CA HIS A 27 -2.79 -4.26 25.73
C HIS A 27 -3.38 -2.99 25.12
N LEU A 28 -3.12 -1.83 25.73
CA LEU A 28 -3.57 -0.54 25.21
C LEU A 28 -2.96 -0.23 23.83
N SER A 29 -1.65 -0.50 23.68
CA SER A 29 -0.96 -0.35 22.39
C SER A 29 -1.61 -1.20 21.30
N ARG A 30 -1.96 -2.46 21.61
CA ARG A 30 -2.66 -3.34 20.65
C ARG A 30 -4.01 -2.76 20.23
N LEU A 31 -4.80 -2.22 21.16
CA LEU A 31 -6.09 -1.63 20.83
C LEU A 31 -5.95 -0.41 19.92
N ARG A 32 -5.01 0.49 20.21
CA ARG A 32 -4.73 1.67 19.36
C ARG A 32 -4.20 1.27 17.98
N TYR A 33 -3.41 0.21 17.91
CA TYR A 33 -2.90 -0.30 16.64
C TYR A 33 -4.02 -0.85 15.74
N ILE A 34 -5.06 -1.47 16.31
CA ILE A 34 -6.20 -1.97 15.53
C ILE A 34 -6.93 -0.83 14.83
N GLU A 35 -7.15 0.28 15.51
CA GLU A 35 -7.79 1.48 14.94
C GLU A 35 -7.01 2.01 13.71
N ILE A 36 -5.68 2.12 13.85
CA ILE A 36 -4.81 2.52 12.73
C ILE A 36 -4.85 1.49 11.60
N SER A 37 -4.83 0.20 11.94
CA SER A 37 -4.82 -0.89 10.95
C SER A 37 -6.08 -0.87 10.09
N GLN A 38 -7.24 -0.48 10.64
CA GLN A 38 -8.48 -0.37 9.87
C GLN A 38 -8.40 0.73 8.81
N HIS A 39 -7.87 1.91 9.16
CA HIS A 39 -7.68 2.98 8.18
C HIS A 39 -6.65 2.61 7.12
N GLN A 40 -5.57 1.94 7.52
CA GLN A 40 -4.56 1.48 6.57
C GLN A 40 -5.15 0.48 5.56
N ALA A 41 -6.01 -0.44 5.99
CA ALA A 41 -6.66 -1.39 5.09
C ALA A 41 -7.52 -0.70 4.01
N VAL A 42 -8.19 0.40 4.36
CA VAL A 42 -8.97 1.20 3.40
C VAL A 42 -8.05 1.90 2.39
N ILE A 43 -6.93 2.44 2.85
CA ILE A 43 -5.93 3.05 1.96
C ILE A 43 -5.39 2.01 0.97
N ASP A 44 -5.05 0.82 1.46
CA ASP A 44 -4.51 -0.25 0.64
C ASP A 44 -5.53 -0.71 -0.43
N GLU A 45 -6.82 -0.77 -0.09
CA GLU A 45 -7.90 -1.08 -1.05
C GLU A 45 -8.03 -0.01 -2.13
N LEU A 46 -8.01 1.28 -1.74
CA LEU A 46 -8.03 2.41 -2.68
C LEU A 46 -6.83 2.43 -3.62
N ASP A 47 -5.63 2.08 -3.13
CA ASP A 47 -4.42 2.06 -3.94
C ASP A 47 -4.47 0.96 -5.02
N VAL A 48 -5.07 -0.19 -4.68
CA VAL A 48 -5.34 -1.26 -5.65
C VAL A 48 -6.34 -0.80 -6.71
N GLU A 49 -7.43 -0.14 -6.31
CA GLU A 49 -8.42 0.39 -7.25
C GLU A 49 -7.81 1.46 -8.16
N TRP A 50 -7.02 2.37 -7.59
CA TRP A 50 -6.32 3.42 -8.33
C TRP A 50 -5.35 2.83 -9.37
N SER A 51 -4.53 1.86 -8.96
CA SER A 51 -3.63 1.15 -9.87
C SER A 51 -4.37 0.48 -11.03
N ARG A 52 -5.53 -0.14 -10.73
CA ARG A 52 -6.40 -0.74 -11.75
C ARG A 52 -6.95 0.32 -12.72
N LEU A 53 -7.44 1.44 -12.22
CA LEU A 53 -7.94 2.55 -13.05
C LEU A 53 -6.84 3.14 -13.94
N GLN A 54 -5.61 3.24 -13.45
CA GLN A 54 -4.48 3.75 -14.24
C GLN A 54 -4.13 2.80 -15.40
N ILE A 55 -4.25 1.48 -15.21
CA ILE A 55 -4.10 0.51 -16.29
C ILE A 55 -5.25 0.64 -17.30
N GLU A 56 -6.48 0.86 -16.81
CA GLU A 56 -7.62 1.15 -17.68
C GLU A 56 -7.40 2.44 -18.49
N GLU A 57 -6.90 3.52 -17.89
CA GLU A 57 -6.64 4.80 -18.58
C GLU A 57 -5.51 4.70 -19.61
N SER A 58 -4.39 4.07 -19.25
CA SER A 58 -3.25 3.88 -20.17
C SER A 58 -3.64 3.08 -21.43
N THR A 59 -4.62 2.17 -21.31
CA THR A 59 -5.19 1.43 -22.45
C THR A 59 -6.03 2.33 -23.39
N PHE A 60 -6.54 3.46 -22.90
CA PHE A 60 -7.37 4.39 -23.66
C PHE A 60 -6.59 5.59 -24.23
N SER A 61 -5.52 6.03 -23.56
CA SER A 61 -4.86 7.32 -23.85
C SER A 61 -3.81 7.28 -24.96
N GLU A 62 -3.01 6.21 -25.13
CA GLU A 62 -1.92 6.24 -26.12
C GLU A 62 -2.28 5.70 -27.51
N HIS A 63 -3.04 4.60 -27.62
CA HIS A 63 -3.23 3.96 -28.93
C HIS A 63 -4.36 4.61 -29.74
N ARG A 64 -5.51 4.87 -29.10
CA ARG A 64 -6.72 5.30 -29.82
C ARG A 64 -6.76 6.76 -30.22
N LEU A 65 -6.00 7.63 -29.56
CA LEU A 65 -5.92 9.04 -29.93
C LEU A 65 -5.00 9.23 -31.15
N LEU A 66 -3.83 8.60 -31.12
CA LEU A 66 -2.84 8.71 -32.20
C LEU A 66 -3.35 8.08 -33.50
N GLU A 67 -3.93 6.89 -33.42
CA GLU A 67 -4.47 6.16 -34.57
C GLU A 67 -5.65 6.90 -35.19
N ARG A 68 -6.53 7.49 -34.36
CA ARG A 68 -7.65 8.29 -34.86
C ARG A 68 -7.20 9.60 -35.51
N ILE A 69 -6.18 10.27 -34.96
CA ILE A 69 -5.60 11.47 -35.60
C ILE A 69 -4.93 11.09 -36.93
N ALA A 70 -4.20 9.98 -36.98
CA ALA A 70 -3.55 9.50 -38.19
C ALA A 70 -4.57 9.16 -39.30
N THR A 71 -5.64 8.46 -38.96
CA THR A 71 -6.65 8.06 -39.96
C THR A 71 -7.63 9.19 -40.31
N GLU A 72 -8.14 9.94 -39.34
CA GLU A 72 -9.19 10.95 -39.61
C GLU A 72 -8.66 12.32 -40.03
N ARG A 73 -7.47 12.73 -39.57
CA ARG A 73 -6.90 14.05 -39.92
C ARG A 73 -5.79 14.00 -40.97
N LEU A 74 -5.07 12.89 -41.03
CA LEU A 74 -3.94 12.71 -41.94
C LEU A 74 -4.25 11.74 -43.09
N ASP A 75 -5.47 11.18 -43.14
CA ASP A 75 -5.93 10.22 -44.16
C ASP A 75 -4.97 9.03 -44.35
N MET A 76 -4.26 8.65 -43.27
CA MET A 76 -3.29 7.56 -43.32
C MET A 76 -4.02 6.22 -43.31
N SER A 77 -3.91 5.48 -44.41
CA SER A 77 -4.28 4.07 -44.51
C SER A 77 -3.06 3.16 -44.31
N PHE A 78 -3.25 1.98 -43.73
CA PHE A 78 -2.19 0.97 -43.67
C PHE A 78 -1.73 0.62 -45.09
N PRO A 79 -0.43 0.73 -45.42
CA PRO A 79 0.06 0.41 -46.75
C PRO A 79 -0.07 -1.09 -47.00
N ASP A 80 -0.48 -1.45 -48.22
CA ASP A 80 -0.58 -2.84 -48.65
C ASP A 80 0.82 -3.48 -48.72
N LEU A 81 0.90 -4.80 -48.54
CA LEU A 81 2.17 -5.56 -48.52
C LEU A 81 2.97 -5.38 -49.83
N ALA A 82 2.31 -4.96 -50.91
CA ALA A 82 2.92 -4.64 -52.19
C ALA A 82 3.70 -3.31 -52.23
N GLU A 83 3.46 -2.38 -51.29
CA GLU A 83 4.12 -1.05 -51.24
C GLU A 83 5.20 -0.94 -50.14
N THR A 84 5.42 -2.01 -49.37
CA THR A 84 6.38 -1.99 -48.26
C THR A 84 7.75 -2.52 -48.72
N VAL A 85 8.77 -1.65 -48.76
CA VAL A 85 10.16 -2.06 -49.00
C VAL A 85 10.89 -2.23 -47.66
N MET A 86 11.25 -3.46 -47.36
CA MET A 86 11.98 -3.83 -46.14
C MET A 86 13.46 -3.49 -46.34
N VAL A 87 13.91 -2.38 -45.76
CA VAL A 87 15.33 -2.00 -45.79
C VAL A 87 16.06 -2.81 -44.72
N THR A 88 16.66 -3.92 -45.14
CA THR A 88 17.63 -4.64 -44.30
C THR A 88 18.93 -3.84 -44.26
N ARG A 89 19.51 -3.71 -43.07
CA ARG A 89 20.82 -3.09 -42.87
C ARG A 89 21.95 -4.01 -43.35
#